data_AF-A0A7J7UXC6-F1
#
_entry.id   AF-A0A7J7UXC6-F1
#
_cell.length_a   1.000
_cell.length_b   1.000
_cell.length_c   1.000
_cell.angle_alpha   90.00
_cell.angle_beta   90.00
_cell.angle_gamma   90.00
#
_symmetry.space_group_name_H-M   'P 1'
#
loop_
_entity.id
_entity.type
_entity.pdbx_description
1 polymer ?
#
loop_
_entity_poly.entity_id
_entity_poly.type
_entity_poly.pdbx_seq_one_letter_code
_entity_poly.pdbx_strand_id
1 'polypeptide(L)'
;MAPRPRRRRHKKSRSSVAPMVETPVPLTVSKPGPSIDALGFHSLENNVPGLPQLILQKLNMKSYEEYKLVIDGGTPVSDFGFRCPQEMFQKMEDTFRFCAHCKALPSGLSDSKVLRHCKRCRNVYYCGPECQRTDWPAHRRVCQELRLVAVDRLMEWLLVTEHLSFPPGTWHSSA
;
A
#
# COMPACT_ATOMS: atom_id res chain seq x y z
N MET A 1 -56.47 3.24 27.87
CA MET A 1 -55.20 3.41 28.61
C MET A 1 -55.28 2.59 29.88
N ALA A 2 -54.51 1.50 29.99
CA ALA A 2 -54.53 0.59 31.15
C ALA A 2 -53.09 0.33 31.64
N PRO A 3 -52.84 0.17 32.95
CA PRO A 3 -51.51 0.30 33.54
C PRO A 3 -50.70 -1.00 33.51
N ARG A 4 -49.37 -0.85 33.42
CA ARG A 4 -48.38 -1.94 33.43
C ARG A 4 -48.30 -2.64 34.79
N PRO A 5 -48.19 -3.98 34.87
CA PRO A 5 -47.94 -4.67 36.13
C PRO A 5 -46.43 -4.71 36.48
N ARG A 6 -46.13 -4.28 37.70
CA ARG A 6 -44.80 -4.37 38.36
C ARG A 6 -44.40 -5.82 38.58
N ARG A 7 -43.25 -6.25 38.02
CA ARG A 7 -42.61 -7.53 38.40
C ARG A 7 -41.77 -7.37 39.66
N ARG A 8 -41.95 -8.32 40.57
CA ARG A 8 -41.34 -8.45 41.90
C ARG A 8 -39.81 -8.62 41.83
N ARG A 9 -39.09 -7.85 42.65
CA ARG A 9 -37.66 -8.07 42.96
C ARG A 9 -37.51 -9.29 43.86
N HIS A 10 -36.80 -10.31 43.40
CA HIS A 10 -36.30 -11.37 44.27
C HIS A 10 -34.92 -10.98 44.83
N LYS A 11 -34.87 -10.92 46.15
CA LYS A 11 -33.69 -10.72 47.00
C LYS A 11 -32.86 -12.01 47.01
N LYS A 12 -31.56 -11.94 46.69
CA LYS A 12 -30.58 -13.00 47.00
C LYS A 12 -29.30 -12.38 47.57
N SER A 13 -28.71 -13.16 48.45
CA SER A 13 -27.88 -12.83 49.61
C SER A 13 -26.49 -12.32 49.28
N ARG A 14 -26.00 -11.40 50.11
CA ARG A 14 -24.57 -11.09 50.28
C ARG A 14 -23.87 -12.32 50.85
N SER A 15 -22.78 -12.75 50.23
CA SER A 15 -21.79 -13.63 50.84
C SER A 15 -20.40 -13.11 50.46
N SER A 16 -19.57 -12.92 51.47
CA SER A 16 -18.22 -12.39 51.44
C SER A 16 -17.22 -13.52 51.69
N VAL A 17 -16.30 -13.79 50.76
CA VAL A 17 -15.09 -14.61 51.01
C VAL A 17 -13.91 -14.08 50.17
N ALA A 18 -12.73 -14.18 50.78
CA ALA A 18 -11.40 -13.56 50.57
C ALA A 18 -10.69 -13.75 49.20
N PRO A 19 -9.57 -13.02 48.93
CA PRO A 19 -8.92 -12.98 47.62
C PRO A 19 -8.06 -14.23 47.37
N MET A 20 -8.24 -14.85 46.21
CA MET A 20 -7.39 -15.94 45.73
C MET A 20 -6.24 -15.37 44.90
N VAL A 21 -5.03 -15.81 45.27
CA VAL A 21 -3.75 -15.59 44.61
C VAL A 21 -3.81 -16.07 43.16
N GLU A 22 -3.54 -15.17 42.21
CA GLU A 22 -3.42 -15.52 40.80
C GLU A 22 -2.15 -16.36 40.59
N THR A 23 -2.35 -17.60 40.16
CA THR A 23 -1.30 -18.43 39.59
C THR A 23 -1.29 -18.17 38.07
N PRO A 24 -0.15 -17.90 37.42
CA PRO A 24 -0.15 -17.58 36.00
C PRO A 24 -0.55 -18.82 35.19
N VAL A 25 -1.64 -18.69 34.44
CA VAL A 25 -2.05 -19.69 33.45
C VAL A 25 -1.01 -19.69 32.32
N PRO A 26 -0.51 -20.85 31.87
CA PRO A 26 0.40 -20.90 30.73
C PRO A 26 -0.28 -20.29 29.50
N LEU A 27 0.34 -19.25 28.94
CA LEU A 27 -0.05 -18.68 27.65
C LEU A 27 0.10 -19.76 26.58
N THR A 28 -0.96 -20.50 26.32
CA THR A 28 -1.08 -21.20 25.05
C THR A 28 -1.12 -20.13 23.98
N VAL A 29 -0.01 -20.02 23.22
CA VAL A 29 0.10 -19.17 22.04
C VAL A 29 -0.96 -19.64 21.05
N SER A 30 -2.15 -19.04 21.15
CA SER A 30 -3.14 -19.07 20.09
C SER A 30 -2.43 -18.56 18.85
N LYS A 31 -2.32 -19.40 17.81
CA LYS A 31 -1.76 -19.01 16.52
C LYS A 31 -2.33 -17.64 16.17
N PRO A 32 -1.49 -16.59 15.99
CA PRO A 32 -2.00 -15.29 15.60
C PRO A 32 -2.79 -15.51 14.31
N GLY A 33 -4.03 -15.01 14.26
CA GLY A 33 -4.75 -14.92 12.99
C GLY A 33 -3.86 -14.21 11.95
N PRO A 34 -4.13 -14.40 10.65
CA PRO A 34 -3.29 -13.80 9.62
C PRO A 34 -3.18 -12.29 9.87
N SER A 35 -1.95 -11.80 10.03
CA SER A 35 -1.66 -10.38 10.25
C SER A 35 -2.32 -9.54 9.15
N ILE A 36 -2.76 -8.32 9.47
CA ILE A 36 -3.31 -7.37 8.48
C ILE A 36 -2.36 -7.18 7.29
N ASP A 37 -1.05 -7.20 7.55
CA ASP A 37 -0.03 -7.04 6.51
C ASP A 37 0.09 -8.30 5.65
N ALA A 38 -0.09 -9.49 6.25
CA ALA A 38 -0.09 -10.75 5.51
C ALA A 38 -1.27 -10.80 4.53
N LEU A 39 -2.44 -10.30 4.96
CA LEU A 39 -3.60 -10.14 4.08
C LEU A 39 -3.34 -9.12 2.97
N GLY A 40 -2.62 -8.03 3.27
CA GLY A 40 -2.18 -7.05 2.28
C GLY A 40 -1.28 -7.66 1.19
N PHE A 41 -0.25 -8.42 1.59
CA PHE A 41 0.65 -9.10 0.67
C PHE A 41 -0.08 -10.15 -0.18
N HIS A 42 -0.97 -10.94 0.41
CA HIS A 42 -1.80 -11.89 -0.33
C HIS A 42 -2.74 -11.18 -1.33
N SER A 43 -3.32 -10.04 -0.95
CA SER A 43 -4.13 -9.23 -1.85
C SER A 43 -3.30 -8.73 -3.03
N LEU A 44 -2.09 -8.24 -2.79
CA LEU A 44 -1.17 -7.81 -3.84
C LEU A 44 -0.82 -8.95 -4.80
N GLU A 45 -0.50 -10.14 -4.29
CA GLU A 45 -0.20 -11.33 -5.11
C GLU A 45 -1.38 -11.69 -6.03
N ASN A 46 -2.60 -11.69 -5.50
CA ASN A 46 -3.80 -12.03 -6.28
C ASN A 46 -4.13 -10.99 -7.35
N ASN A 47 -3.87 -9.71 -7.07
CA ASN A 47 -4.14 -8.63 -8.02
C ASN A 47 -3.04 -8.51 -9.08
N VAL A 48 -1.78 -8.71 -8.69
CA VAL A 48 -0.60 -8.61 -9.54
C VAL A 48 0.41 -9.68 -9.10
N PRO A 49 0.40 -10.86 -9.76
CA PRO A 49 1.31 -11.95 -9.40
C PRO A 49 2.78 -11.51 -9.46
N GLY A 50 3.55 -11.82 -8.41
CA GLY A 50 4.95 -11.43 -8.28
C GLY A 50 5.20 -10.00 -7.75
N LEU A 51 4.17 -9.17 -7.58
CA LEU A 51 4.32 -7.80 -7.08
C LEU A 51 4.84 -7.73 -5.64
N PRO A 52 4.37 -8.55 -4.69
CA PRO A 52 4.88 -8.51 -3.32
C PRO A 52 6.39 -8.77 -3.25
N GLN A 53 6.90 -9.72 -4.04
CA GLN A 53 8.32 -10.06 -4.10
C GLN A 53 9.12 -8.92 -4.74
N LEU A 54 8.57 -8.27 -5.77
CA LEU A 54 9.18 -7.07 -6.34
C LEU A 54 9.27 -5.93 -5.31
N ILE A 55 8.22 -5.69 -4.52
CA ILE A 55 8.24 -4.66 -3.48
C ILE A 55 9.34 -4.95 -2.44
N LEU A 56 9.42 -6.19 -1.94
CA LEU A 56 10.46 -6.61 -1.00
C LEU A 56 11.85 -6.41 -1.61
N GLN A 57 12.05 -6.83 -2.86
CA GLN A 57 13.31 -6.63 -3.57
C GLN A 57 13.69 -5.14 -3.66
N LYS A 58 12.73 -4.25 -3.93
CA LYS A 58 12.98 -2.80 -3.98
C LYS A 58 13.33 -2.22 -2.61
N LEU A 59 12.79 -2.78 -1.54
CA LEU A 59 13.12 -2.40 -0.15
C LEU A 59 14.40 -3.05 0.39
N ASN A 60 15.12 -3.82 -0.44
CA ASN A 60 16.27 -4.64 -0.05
C ASN A 60 15.93 -5.67 1.07
N MET A 61 14.74 -6.25 1.00
CA MET A 61 14.24 -7.28 1.92
C MET A 61 14.11 -8.62 1.19
N LYS A 62 14.32 -9.71 1.94
CA LYS A 62 14.28 -11.07 1.39
C LYS A 62 12.96 -11.80 1.66
N SER A 63 12.22 -11.38 2.69
CA SER A 63 10.99 -12.08 3.08
C SER A 63 9.96 -11.16 3.75
N TYR A 64 8.73 -11.66 3.82
CA TYR A 64 7.65 -10.98 4.54
C TYR A 64 7.95 -10.88 6.05
N GLU A 65 8.65 -11.84 6.62
CA GLU A 65 9.05 -11.83 8.03
C GLU A 65 10.02 -10.68 8.32
N GLU A 66 11.00 -10.43 7.43
CA GLU A 66 11.88 -9.25 7.55
C GLU A 66 11.09 -7.95 7.48
N TYR A 67 10.15 -7.85 6.54
CA TYR A 67 9.23 -6.70 6.45
C TYR A 67 8.43 -6.51 7.74
N LYS A 68 7.81 -7.58 8.22
CA LYS A 68 6.97 -7.56 9.42
C LYS A 68 7.77 -7.15 10.67
N LEU A 69 9.00 -7.65 10.81
CA LEU A 69 9.89 -7.27 11.92
C LEU A 69 10.14 -5.76 11.95
N VAL A 70 10.36 -5.14 10.79
CA VAL A 70 10.59 -3.69 10.70
C VAL A 70 9.33 -2.89 11.01
N ILE A 71 8.16 -3.33 10.50
CA ILE A 71 6.87 -2.67 10.78
C ILE A 71 6.51 -2.76 12.27
N ASP A 72 6.84 -3.87 12.92
CA ASP A 72 6.63 -4.07 14.36
C ASP A 72 7.65 -3.29 15.24
N GLY A 73 8.51 -2.45 14.64
CA GLY A 73 9.48 -1.61 15.34
C GLY A 73 10.81 -2.29 15.64
N GLY A 74 11.10 -3.43 15.02
CA GLY A 74 12.38 -4.11 15.10
C GLY A 74 13.49 -3.39 14.33
N THR A 75 14.74 -3.70 14.66
CA THR A 75 15.91 -3.12 13.98
C THR A 75 16.00 -3.63 12.54
N PRO A 76 16.01 -2.74 11.53
CA PRO A 76 16.14 -3.16 10.14
C PRO A 76 17.54 -3.68 9.82
N VAL A 77 17.65 -4.48 8.75
CA VAL A 77 18.94 -4.86 8.16
C VAL A 77 19.71 -3.62 7.71
N SER A 78 21.04 -3.67 7.74
CA SER A 78 21.92 -2.52 7.48
C SER A 78 21.75 -1.86 6.10
N ASP A 79 21.18 -2.59 5.12
CA ASP A 79 20.90 -2.08 3.78
C ASP A 79 19.40 -1.84 3.51
N PHE A 80 18.56 -1.80 4.56
CA PHE A 80 17.11 -1.56 4.42
C PHE A 80 16.80 -0.16 3.89
N GLY A 81 15.80 -0.08 3.02
CA GLY A 81 15.27 1.18 2.52
C GLY A 81 16.07 1.75 1.35
N PHE A 82 16.11 3.08 1.26
CA PHE A 82 16.68 3.80 0.12
C PHE A 82 17.84 4.69 0.59
N ARG A 83 18.93 4.76 -0.17
CA ARG A 83 20.12 5.55 0.17
C ARG A 83 19.94 7.04 -0.14
N CYS A 84 19.06 7.37 -1.09
CA CYS A 84 18.75 8.74 -1.47
C CYS A 84 17.33 8.87 -2.05
N PRO A 85 16.75 10.08 -2.12
CA PRO A 85 15.43 10.30 -2.70
C PRO A 85 15.33 9.81 -4.14
N GLN A 86 16.37 10.02 -4.96
CA GLN A 86 16.39 9.59 -6.35
C GLN A 86 16.22 8.06 -6.47
N GLU A 87 16.90 7.29 -5.61
CA GLU A 87 16.75 5.83 -5.55
C GLU A 87 15.34 5.43 -5.11
N MET A 88 14.80 6.08 -4.07
CA MET A 88 13.44 5.85 -3.59
C MET A 88 12.42 6.01 -4.72
N PHE A 89 12.43 7.16 -5.40
CA PHE A 89 11.49 7.44 -6.49
C PHE A 89 11.61 6.41 -7.62
N GLN A 90 12.83 6.09 -8.06
CA GLN A 90 13.03 5.13 -9.14
C GLN A 90 12.52 3.73 -8.75
N LYS A 91 12.85 3.27 -7.55
CA LYS A 91 12.46 1.94 -7.06
C LYS A 91 10.97 1.85 -6.78
N MET A 92 10.33 2.90 -6.28
CA MET A 92 8.88 2.96 -6.10
C MET A 92 8.16 3.01 -7.46
N GLU A 93 8.66 3.76 -8.44
CA GLU A 93 8.06 3.79 -9.77
C GLU A 93 8.08 2.40 -10.43
N ASP A 94 9.14 1.61 -10.20
CA ASP A 94 9.23 0.24 -10.72
C ASP A 94 8.14 -0.70 -10.18
N THR A 95 7.62 -0.49 -8.97
CA THR A 95 6.54 -1.33 -8.42
C THR A 95 5.18 -1.00 -9.03
N PHE A 96 5.04 0.13 -9.73
CA PHE A 96 3.84 0.49 -10.51
C PHE A 96 3.90 0.03 -11.97
N ARG A 97 5.05 -0.50 -12.43
CA ARG A 97 5.25 -0.94 -13.83
C ARG A 97 4.74 -2.36 -14.05
N PHE A 98 3.43 -2.52 -14.18
CA PHE A 98 2.80 -3.76 -14.63
C PHE A 98 1.68 -3.48 -15.64
N CYS A 99 1.29 -4.47 -16.43
CA CYS A 99 0.21 -4.30 -17.40
C CYS A 99 -1.13 -4.04 -16.69
N ALA A 100 -1.79 -2.92 -16.96
CA ALA A 100 -3.06 -2.57 -16.33
C ALA A 100 -4.18 -3.57 -16.65
N HIS A 101 -4.11 -4.24 -17.81
CA HIS A 101 -5.10 -5.24 -18.22
C HIS A 101 -4.78 -6.64 -17.67
N CYS A 102 -3.68 -7.25 -18.10
CA CYS A 102 -3.35 -8.65 -17.77
C CYS A 102 -2.48 -8.82 -16.51
N LYS A 103 -2.13 -7.72 -15.84
CA LYS A 103 -1.36 -7.70 -14.57
C LYS A 103 0.06 -8.28 -14.66
N ALA A 104 0.55 -8.55 -15.87
CA ALA A 104 1.91 -9.03 -16.07
C ALA A 104 2.97 -7.98 -15.68
N LEU A 105 3.92 -8.40 -14.86
CA LEU A 105 5.15 -7.68 -14.57
C LEU A 105 6.14 -7.77 -15.74
N PRO A 106 7.17 -6.89 -15.81
CA PRO A 106 8.18 -6.93 -16.86
C PRO A 106 8.92 -8.27 -16.92
N SER A 107 9.17 -8.89 -15.77
CA SER A 107 9.80 -10.22 -15.65
C SER A 107 8.93 -11.36 -16.21
N GLY A 108 7.62 -11.17 -16.32
CA GLY A 108 6.68 -12.15 -16.87
C GLY A 108 6.38 -11.96 -18.36
N LEU A 109 7.06 -11.03 -19.03
CA LEU A 109 6.89 -10.81 -20.47
C LEU A 109 7.88 -11.67 -21.26
N SER A 110 7.47 -12.10 -22.46
CA SER A 110 8.39 -12.68 -23.44
C SER A 110 9.48 -11.68 -23.82
N ASP A 111 10.70 -12.12 -24.12
CA ASP A 111 11.88 -11.28 -24.40
C ASP A 111 11.67 -10.16 -25.45
N SER A 112 10.70 -10.32 -26.35
CA SER A 112 10.37 -9.33 -27.37
C SER A 112 9.44 -8.19 -26.90
N LYS A 113 8.78 -8.34 -25.74
CA LYS A 113 7.74 -7.42 -25.26
C LYS A 113 8.25 -6.58 -24.09
N VAL A 114 8.08 -5.27 -24.22
CA VAL A 114 8.34 -4.29 -23.16
C VAL A 114 7.03 -3.56 -22.83
N LEU A 115 6.80 -3.28 -21.55
CA LEU A 115 5.67 -2.46 -21.12
C LEU A 115 5.76 -1.05 -21.71
N ARG A 116 4.67 -0.58 -22.30
CA ARG A 116 4.55 0.77 -22.84
C ARG A 116 3.47 1.52 -22.09
N HIS A 117 3.76 2.78 -21.75
CA HIS A 117 2.77 3.62 -21.10
C HIS A 117 1.69 4.09 -22.09
N CYS A 118 0.51 4.41 -21.58
CA CYS A 118 -0.50 5.14 -22.34
C CYS A 118 0.11 6.47 -22.84
N LYS A 119 0.00 6.75 -24.14
CA LYS A 119 0.55 7.99 -24.73
C LYS A 119 -0.10 9.27 -24.21
N ARG A 120 -1.32 9.17 -23.68
CA ARG A 120 -2.11 10.32 -23.19
C ARG A 120 -1.77 10.67 -21.75
N CYS A 121 -1.93 9.72 -20.83
CA CYS A 121 -1.76 9.98 -19.40
C CYS A 121 -0.38 9.63 -18.84
N ARG A 122 0.39 8.79 -19.55
CA ARG A 122 1.71 8.27 -19.12
C ARG A 122 1.77 7.52 -17.78
N ASN A 123 0.63 7.29 -17.11
CA ASN A 123 0.58 6.63 -15.79
C ASN A 123 0.29 5.13 -15.82
N VAL A 124 -0.41 4.64 -16.84
CA VAL A 124 -0.75 3.21 -16.93
C VAL A 124 0.09 2.55 -18.00
N TYR A 125 0.49 1.31 -17.74
CA TYR A 125 1.33 0.52 -18.62
C TYR A 125 0.55 -0.62 -19.27
N TYR A 126 0.93 -0.98 -20.49
CA TYR A 126 0.38 -2.11 -21.23
C TYR A 126 1.51 -2.90 -21.90
N CYS A 127 1.42 -4.23 -21.90
CA CYS A 127 2.37 -5.08 -22.60
C CYS A 127 2.19 -5.07 -24.14
N GLY A 128 1.12 -4.44 -24.63
CA GLY A 128 0.86 -4.30 -26.06
C GLY A 128 -0.47 -3.58 -26.35
N PRO A 129 -0.73 -3.27 -27.64
CA PRO A 129 -1.94 -2.57 -28.07
C PRO A 129 -3.23 -3.35 -27.81
N GLU A 130 -3.18 -4.69 -27.80
CA GLU A 130 -4.32 -5.55 -27.48
C GLU A 130 -4.85 -5.26 -26.06
N CYS A 131 -3.97 -5.34 -25.06
CA CYS A 131 -4.31 -5.04 -23.67
C CYS A 131 -4.83 -3.61 -23.48
N GLN A 132 -4.24 -2.64 -24.18
CA GLN A 132 -4.70 -1.26 -24.14
C GLN A 132 -6.11 -1.11 -24.71
N ARG A 133 -6.41 -1.74 -25.86
CA ARG A 133 -7.74 -1.67 -26.49
C ARG A 133 -8.82 -2.30 -25.61
N THR A 134 -8.53 -3.43 -24.98
CA THR A 134 -9.47 -4.10 -24.09
C THR A 134 -9.75 -3.29 -22.83
N ASP A 135 -8.73 -2.66 -22.24
CA ASP A 135 -8.87 -1.85 -21.03
C ASP A 135 -9.45 -0.44 -21.29
N TRP A 136 -9.40 0.04 -22.55
CA TRP A 136 -9.78 1.41 -22.93
C TRP A 136 -11.16 1.87 -22.43
N PRO A 137 -12.25 1.08 -22.47
CA PRO A 137 -13.56 1.52 -22.00
C PRO A 137 -13.61 1.89 -20.51
N ALA A 138 -12.77 1.24 -19.69
CA ALA A 138 -12.59 1.56 -18.28
C ALA A 138 -11.57 2.70 -18.12
N HIS A 139 -10.39 2.56 -18.72
CA HIS A 139 -9.29 3.53 -18.59
C HIS A 139 -9.66 4.94 -19.06
N ARG A 140 -10.41 5.08 -20.16
CA ARG A 140 -10.75 6.41 -20.72
C ARG A 140 -11.47 7.33 -19.74
N ARG A 141 -12.20 6.76 -18.76
CA ARG A 141 -12.94 7.51 -17.74
C ARG A 141 -12.02 8.21 -16.75
N VAL A 142 -10.82 7.68 -16.55
CA VAL A 142 -9.82 8.17 -15.60
C VAL A 142 -8.54 8.66 -16.27
N CYS A 143 -8.42 8.49 -17.60
CA CYS A 143 -7.20 8.82 -18.35
C CYS A 143 -6.79 10.30 -18.18
N GLN A 144 -7.77 11.22 -18.15
CA GLN A 144 -7.50 12.64 -17.97
C GLN A 144 -7.00 12.94 -16.56
N GLU A 145 -7.67 12.44 -15.51
CA GLU A 145 -7.25 12.62 -14.12
C GLU A 145 -5.85 12.05 -13.87
N LEU A 146 -5.60 10.84 -14.40
CA LEU A 146 -4.28 10.24 -14.31
C LEU A 146 -3.19 11.12 -14.93
N ARG A 147 -3.48 11.81 -16.05
CA ARG A 147 -2.51 12.72 -16.66
C ARG A 147 -2.08 13.83 -15.70
N LEU A 148 -2.97 14.33 -14.85
CA LEU A 148 -2.66 15.36 -13.86
C LEU A 148 -1.78 14.77 -12.76
N VAL A 149 -2.10 13.58 -12.25
CA VAL A 149 -1.30 12.87 -11.23
C VAL A 149 0.15 12.59 -11.71
N ALA A 150 0.36 12.33 -13.01
CA ALA A 150 1.72 12.19 -13.56
C ALA A 150 2.56 13.45 -13.38
N VAL A 151 1.93 14.62 -13.56
CA VAL A 151 2.62 15.91 -13.46
C VAL A 151 2.98 16.15 -12.01
N ASP A 152 2.09 15.84 -11.07
CA ASP A 152 2.37 16.01 -9.64
C ASP A 152 3.58 15.19 -9.18
N ARG A 153 3.70 13.93 -9.62
CA ARG A 153 4.88 13.09 -9.31
C ARG A 153 6.18 13.66 -9.87
N LEU A 154 6.15 14.23 -11.08
CA LEU A 154 7.31 14.88 -11.69
C LEU A 154 7.67 16.18 -10.96
N MET A 155 6.67 16.98 -10.60
CA MET A 155 6.85 18.22 -9.85
C MET A 155 7.40 17.95 -8.45
N GLU A 156 6.86 16.95 -7.74
CA GLU A 156 7.38 16.49 -6.45
C GLU A 156 8.85 16.05 -6.55
N TRP A 157 9.19 15.28 -7.58
CA TRP A 157 10.59 14.91 -7.84
C TRP A 157 11.49 16.13 -8.10
N LEU A 158 11.06 17.07 -8.93
CA LEU A 158 11.83 18.26 -9.26
C LEU A 158 12.00 19.22 -8.07
N LEU A 159 11.01 19.28 -7.18
CA LEU A 159 11.06 20.05 -5.93
C LEU A 159 12.05 19.42 -4.95
N VAL A 160 11.98 18.10 -4.76
CA VAL A 160 12.88 17.37 -3.85
C VAL A 160 14.34 17.37 -4.35
N THR A 161 14.54 17.46 -5.66
CA THR A 161 15.89 17.49 -6.27
C THR A 161 16.45 18.90 -6.47
N GLU A 162 15.76 19.94 -5.98
CA GLU A 162 16.11 21.36 -6.12
C GLU A 162 16.33 21.88 -7.55
N HIS A 163 15.95 21.09 -8.57
CA HIS A 163 16.04 21.50 -9.97
C HIS A 163 14.95 22.52 -10.36
N LEU A 164 13.91 22.65 -9.54
CA LEU A 164 12.87 23.67 -9.67
C LEU A 164 13.09 24.79 -8.65
N SER A 165 14.01 25.70 -8.97
CA SER A 165 14.09 26.97 -8.26
C SER A 165 13.00 27.90 -8.78
N PHE A 166 11.92 28.09 -8.01
CA PHE A 166 10.99 29.17 -8.27
C PHE A 166 11.68 30.49 -7.94
N PRO A 167 11.90 31.41 -8.90
CA PRO A 167 12.36 32.74 -8.55
C PRO A 167 11.28 33.37 -7.64
N PRO A 168 11.67 34.08 -6.56
CA PRO A 168 10.72 34.82 -5.76
C PRO A 168 10.07 35.89 -6.66
N GLY A 169 8.89 35.59 -7.19
CA GLY A 169 8.12 36.52 -7.99
C GLY A 169 7.65 37.67 -7.10
N THR A 170 8.06 38.89 -7.43
CA THR A 170 7.42 40.09 -6.93
C THR A 170 5.99 40.11 -7.49
N TRP A 171 5.03 39.73 -6.66
CA TRP A 171 3.62 39.91 -6.93
C TRP A 171 3.32 41.41 -6.98
N HIS A 172 3.52 42.04 -8.12
CA HIS A 172 2.93 43.34 -8.38
C HIS A 172 1.44 43.11 -8.68
N SER A 173 0.61 43.21 -7.64
CA SER A 173 -0.81 43.50 -7.83
C SER A 173 -0.90 44.85 -8.51
N SER A 174 -1.24 44.86 -9.79
CA SER A 174 -1.70 46.08 -10.45
C SER A 174 -3.08 46.40 -9.87
N ALA A 175 -3.14 47.50 -9.13
CA ALA A 175 -4.38 48.12 -8.66
C ALA A 175 -5.15 48.77 -9.82
#